data_AF-A0A1Y3BWR9-F1
#
_entry.id   AF-A0A1Y3BWR9-F1
#
_cell.length_a   1.000
_cell.length_b   1.000
_cell.length_c   1.000
_cell.angle_alpha   90.00
_cell.angle_beta   90.00
_cell.angle_gamma   90.00
#
_symmetry.space_group_name_H-M   'P 1'
#
loop_
_entity.id
_entity.type
_entity.pdbx_description
1 polymer ?
#
loop_
_entity_poly.entity_id
_entity_poly.type
_entity_poly.pdbx_seq_one_letter_code
_entity_poly.pdbx_strand_id
1 'polypeptide(L)'
;MEEFNEFRSKCGLLWSYDWVSIPLVYTQVVTLSTQAFFLASLLGRQHINSATPHVYGEYYIPIFTMLQFILYMGLLKLGEQLINPFGDDDEDFELNWIIDRHLKVSFLGVDILNSDPPPLIKDNYFDETDIKLPYTEAAVAHKVKTYRGSVAAFQ
;
A
#
# COMPACT_ATOMS: atom_id res chain seq x y z
N MET A 1 -18.92 8.35 24.41
CA MET A 1 -19.49 9.16 23.31
C MET A 1 -18.41 9.68 22.35
N GLU A 2 -17.22 10.02 22.84
CA GLU A 2 -16.08 10.41 21.99
C GLU A 2 -15.72 9.33 20.96
N GLU A 3 -15.44 8.10 21.39
CA GLU A 3 -15.14 6.95 20.51
C GLU A 3 -16.21 6.68 19.44
N PHE A 4 -17.48 6.82 19.81
CA PHE A 4 -18.59 6.64 18.88
C PHE A 4 -18.61 7.76 17.80
N ASN A 5 -18.30 8.99 18.20
CA ASN A 5 -18.19 10.09 17.26
C ASN A 5 -16.98 9.94 16.34
N GLU A 6 -15.86 9.41 16.83
CA GLU A 6 -14.70 9.09 16.00
C GLU A 6 -15.06 8.01 14.96
N PHE A 7 -15.71 6.92 15.39
CA PHE A 7 -16.20 5.89 14.48
C PHE A 7 -17.14 6.46 13.42
N ARG A 8 -18.13 7.27 13.83
CA ARG A 8 -19.03 7.95 12.89
C ARG A 8 -18.29 8.89 11.94
N SER A 9 -17.24 9.57 12.39
CA SER A 9 -16.42 10.43 11.55
C SER A 9 -15.69 9.62 10.47
N LYS A 10 -15.21 8.41 10.78
CA LYS A 10 -14.60 7.50 9.79
C LYS A 10 -15.61 7.04 8.74
N CYS A 11 -16.83 6.71 9.15
CA CYS A 11 -17.92 6.41 8.19
C CYS A 11 -18.29 7.62 7.32
N GLY A 12 -18.32 8.82 7.90
CA GLY A 12 -18.58 10.06 7.17
C GLY A 12 -17.47 10.41 6.18
N LEU A 13 -16.22 10.09 6.50
CA LEU A 13 -15.09 10.23 5.59
C LEU A 13 -15.22 9.28 4.40
N LEU A 14 -15.56 8.01 4.64
CA LEU A 14 -15.82 7.02 3.59
C LEU A 14 -16.93 7.49 2.64
N TRP A 15 -18.05 7.98 3.20
CA TRP A 15 -19.15 8.57 2.43
C TRP A 15 -18.71 9.77 1.59
N SER A 16 -17.81 10.59 2.13
CA SER A 16 -17.31 11.79 1.43
C SER A 16 -16.41 11.41 0.24
N TYR A 17 -15.61 10.35 0.35
CA TYR A 17 -14.81 9.82 -0.75
C TYR A 17 -15.67 9.17 -1.84
N ASP A 18 -16.75 8.48 -1.46
CA ASP A 18 -17.71 7.89 -2.41
C ASP A 18 -18.52 8.97 -3.15
N TRP A 19 -19.04 9.95 -2.41
CA TRP A 19 -19.85 11.03 -3.01
C TRP A 19 -19.00 11.96 -3.88
N VAL A 20 -17.88 12.47 -3.35
CA VAL A 20 -17.05 13.46 -4.06
C VAL A 20 -15.86 12.75 -4.70
N SER A 21 -16.11 12.12 -5.85
CA SER A 21 -15.07 11.51 -6.65
C SER A 21 -14.16 12.57 -7.31
N ILE A 22 -13.01 12.12 -7.83
CA ILE A 22 -12.10 12.97 -8.62
C ILE A 22 -12.89 13.58 -9.79
N PRO A 23 -12.78 14.91 -10.05
CA PRO A 23 -13.49 15.54 -11.15
C PRO A 23 -13.24 14.81 -12.47
N LEU A 24 -14.32 14.47 -13.18
CA LEU A 24 -14.27 13.69 -14.42
C LEU A 24 -13.34 14.30 -15.48
N VAL A 25 -13.24 15.63 -15.52
CA VAL A 25 -12.35 16.31 -16.45
C VAL A 25 -10.88 15.96 -16.23
N TYR A 26 -10.45 15.69 -15.00
CA TYR A 26 -9.06 15.35 -14.71
C TYR A 26 -8.71 13.95 -15.22
N THR A 27 -9.58 12.96 -14.99
CA THR A 27 -9.38 11.62 -15.51
C THR A 27 -9.42 11.62 -17.04
N GLN A 28 -10.37 12.34 -17.64
CA GLN A 28 -10.46 12.50 -19.10
C GLN A 28 -9.22 13.13 -19.73
N VAL A 29 -8.69 14.22 -19.15
CA VAL A 29 -7.51 14.91 -19.69
C VAL A 29 -6.28 14.00 -19.65
N VAL A 30 -6.07 13.26 -18.56
CA VAL A 30 -4.93 12.34 -18.42
C VAL A 30 -5.04 11.16 -19.39
N THR A 31 -6.23 10.55 -19.52
CA THR A 31 -6.48 9.46 -20.46
C THR A 31 -6.29 9.92 -21.91
N LEU A 32 -6.89 11.05 -22.29
CA LEU A 32 -6.77 11.61 -23.64
C LEU A 32 -5.30 11.94 -23.97
N SER A 33 -4.57 12.56 -23.03
CA SER A 33 -3.17 12.94 -23.24
C SER A 33 -2.29 11.72 -23.49
N THR A 34 -2.49 10.65 -22.69
CA THR A 34 -1.74 9.39 -22.83
C THR A 34 -2.08 8.69 -24.15
N GLN A 35 -3.37 8.61 -24.50
CA GLN A 35 -3.83 8.01 -25.75
C GLN A 35 -3.35 8.79 -26.98
N ALA A 36 -3.41 10.12 -26.95
CA ALA A 36 -2.95 10.98 -28.03
C ALA A 36 -1.43 10.86 -28.25
N PHE A 37 -0.64 10.79 -27.16
CA PHE A 37 0.80 10.54 -27.24
C PHE A 37 1.11 9.23 -27.94
N PHE A 38 0.39 8.15 -27.62
CA PHE A 38 0.59 6.85 -28.26
C PHE A 38 0.04 6.77 -29.67
N LEU A 39 -1.07 7.46 -29.98
CA LEU A 39 -1.57 7.59 -31.35
C LEU A 39 -0.54 8.28 -32.25
N ALA A 40 0.05 9.38 -31.79
CA ALA A 40 1.12 10.07 -32.50
C ALA A 40 2.38 9.21 -32.60
N SER A 41 2.76 8.50 -31.54
CA SER A 41 3.93 7.60 -31.54
C SER A 41 3.76 6.41 -32.48
N LEU A 42 2.54 5.87 -32.60
CA LEU A 42 2.21 4.75 -33.48
C LEU A 42 2.42 5.12 -34.97
N LEU A 43 2.12 6.36 -35.34
CA LEU A 43 2.30 6.87 -36.70
C LEU A 43 3.73 7.40 -36.93
N GLY A 44 4.27 8.16 -35.97
CA GLY A 44 5.52 8.89 -36.12
C GLY A 44 6.80 8.08 -35.89
N ARG A 45 6.70 6.93 -35.21
CA ARG A 45 7.86 6.05 -34.93
C ARG A 45 7.88 4.79 -35.80
N GLN A 46 7.16 4.80 -36.92
CA GLN A 46 7.27 3.74 -37.92
C GLN A 46 8.58 3.91 -38.70
N HIS A 47 9.37 2.84 -38.77
CA HIS A 47 10.61 2.84 -39.55
C HIS A 47 10.29 2.61 -41.04
N ILE A 48 10.08 3.70 -41.78
CA ILE A 48 9.84 3.65 -43.23
C ILE A 48 11.20 3.69 -43.94
N ASN A 49 11.59 2.57 -44.55
CA ASN A 49 12.71 2.41 -45.50
C ASN A 49 13.97 3.27 -45.22
N SER A 50 14.80 2.83 -44.27
CA SER A 50 16.11 3.44 -44.03
C SER A 50 17.17 2.79 -44.92
N ALA A 51 17.80 3.57 -45.80
CA ALA A 51 18.94 3.16 -46.61
C ALA A 51 20.26 3.04 -45.81
N THR A 52 20.21 3.20 -44.48
CA THR A 52 21.37 3.14 -43.59
C THR A 52 21.22 2.00 -42.59
N PRO A 53 22.30 1.31 -42.20
CA PRO A 53 22.23 0.19 -41.27
C PRO A 53 21.89 0.71 -39.88
N HIS A 54 20.60 0.74 -39.57
CA HIS A 54 20.11 1.05 -38.23
C HIS A 54 20.37 -0.13 -37.29
N VAL A 55 20.48 0.20 -36.00
CA VAL A 55 20.67 -0.73 -34.87
C VAL A 55 19.83 -1.99 -35.09
N TYR A 56 20.51 -3.15 -35.20
CA TYR A 56 20.04 -4.43 -35.72
C TYR A 56 18.74 -5.02 -35.11
N GLY A 57 18.11 -4.37 -34.12
CA GLY A 57 16.89 -4.84 -33.44
C GLY A 57 15.68 -3.90 -33.51
N GLU A 58 15.84 -2.61 -33.81
CA GLU A 58 14.73 -1.63 -33.70
C GLU A 58 13.84 -1.56 -34.94
N TYR A 59 14.32 -2.03 -36.09
CA TYR A 59 13.61 -1.91 -37.37
C TYR A 59 12.33 -2.74 -37.44
N TYR A 60 12.33 -3.94 -36.86
CA TYR A 60 11.18 -4.84 -36.86
C TYR A 60 10.34 -4.73 -35.58
N ILE A 61 10.99 -4.47 -34.44
CA ILE A 61 10.35 -4.41 -33.13
C ILE A 61 10.82 -3.14 -32.43
N PRO A 62 9.92 -2.16 -32.17
CA PRO A 62 10.31 -0.91 -31.55
C PRO A 62 10.43 -1.08 -30.02
N ILE A 63 11.50 -1.73 -29.56
CA ILE A 63 11.74 -2.09 -28.14
C ILE A 63 11.59 -0.89 -27.20
N PHE A 64 12.18 0.26 -27.53
CA PHE A 64 12.08 1.45 -26.68
C PHE A 64 10.68 2.06 -26.65
N THR A 65 9.94 2.00 -27.75
CA THR A 65 8.54 2.48 -27.78
C THR A 65 7.63 1.53 -26.99
N MET A 66 7.89 0.21 -27.00
CA MET A 66 7.18 -0.74 -26.15
C MET A 66 7.48 -0.52 -24.66
N LEU A 67 8.74 -0.25 -24.29
CA LEU A 67 9.09 0.07 -22.91
C LEU A 67 8.41 1.36 -22.44
N GLN A 68 8.40 2.40 -23.29
CA GLN A 68 7.64 3.63 -23.00
C GLN A 68 6.14 3.36 -22.88
N PHE A 69 5.58 2.49 -23.73
CA PHE A 69 4.18 2.07 -23.63
C PHE A 69 3.87 1.43 -22.29
N ILE A 70 4.65 0.43 -21.88
CA ILE A 70 4.48 -0.26 -20.59
C ILE A 70 4.55 0.75 -19.44
N LEU A 71 5.50 1.70 -19.48
CA LEU A 71 5.67 2.67 -18.41
C LEU A 71 4.49 3.66 -18.32
N TYR A 72 4.13 4.35 -19.41
CA TYR A 72 3.07 5.37 -19.35
C TYR A 72 1.66 4.76 -19.25
N MET A 73 1.39 3.65 -19.95
CA MET A 73 0.11 2.95 -19.76
C MET A 73 0.03 2.27 -18.40
N GLY A 74 1.14 1.74 -17.90
CA GLY A 74 1.21 1.17 -16.55
C GLY A 74 0.89 2.22 -15.48
N LEU A 75 1.44 3.43 -15.61
CA LEU A 75 1.10 4.55 -14.73
C LEU A 75 -0.37 4.95 -14.81
N LEU A 76 -0.95 4.98 -16.01
CA LEU A 76 -2.38 5.24 -16.20
C LEU A 76 -3.23 4.16 -15.53
N LYS A 77 -2.89 2.88 -15.72
CA LYS A 77 -3.59 1.74 -15.13
C LYS A 77 -3.52 1.72 -13.60
N LEU A 78 -2.36 2.06 -13.02
CA LEU A 78 -2.24 2.22 -11.58
C LEU A 78 -3.17 3.31 -11.04
N GLY A 79 -3.32 4.43 -11.76
CA GLY A 79 -4.28 5.47 -11.41
C GLY A 79 -5.75 5.02 -11.54
N GLU A 80 -6.07 4.23 -12.57
CA GLU A 80 -7.41 3.67 -12.77
C GLU A 80 -7.79 2.69 -11.65
N GLN A 81 -6.86 1.85 -11.20
CA GLN A 81 -7.10 0.88 -10.13
C GLN A 81 -7.33 1.56 -8.78
N LEU A 82 -6.53 2.57 -8.45
CA LEU A 82 -6.64 3.27 -7.16
C LEU A 82 -7.82 4.23 -7.08
N ILE A 83 -8.57 4.45 -8.17
CA ILE A 83 -9.70 5.39 -8.18
C ILE A 83 -10.87 4.91 -7.32
N ASN A 84 -11.06 3.59 -7.25
CA ASN A 84 -12.10 2.96 -6.45
C ASN A 84 -11.55 1.67 -5.80
N PRO A 85 -10.94 1.78 -4.61
CA PRO A 85 -10.33 0.64 -3.92
C PRO A 85 -11.35 -0.27 -3.20
N PHE A 86 -12.65 -0.06 -3.44
CA PHE A 86 -13.76 -0.79 -2.81
C PHE A 86 -14.55 -1.63 -3.82
N GLY A 87 -13.94 -1.95 -4.95
CA GLY A 87 -14.49 -2.84 -5.96
C GLY A 87 -14.28 -4.32 -5.62
N ASP A 88 -14.04 -5.11 -6.64
CA ASP A 88 -13.82 -6.56 -6.60
C ASP A 88 -12.53 -6.95 -7.35
N ASP A 89 -11.63 -5.97 -7.55
CA ASP A 89 -10.31 -6.23 -8.14
C ASP A 89 -9.39 -6.88 -7.09
N ASP A 90 -8.39 -7.66 -7.53
CA ASP A 90 -7.53 -8.46 -6.65
C ASP A 90 -6.77 -7.62 -5.59
N GLU A 91 -6.53 -6.34 -5.88
CA GLU A 91 -5.82 -5.39 -5.02
C GLU A 91 -6.72 -4.45 -4.22
N ASP A 92 -8.04 -4.59 -4.34
CA ASP A 92 -9.02 -3.82 -3.57
C ASP A 92 -9.05 -4.25 -2.09
N PHE A 93 -9.70 -3.44 -1.26
CA PHE A 93 -9.87 -3.77 0.14
C PHE A 93 -10.84 -4.95 0.32
N GLU A 94 -10.38 -5.96 1.06
CA GLU A 94 -11.18 -7.12 1.50
C GLU A 94 -12.24 -6.76 2.56
N LEU A 95 -13.24 -5.97 2.16
CA LEU A 95 -14.26 -5.43 3.06
C LEU A 95 -15.06 -6.51 3.79
N ASN A 96 -15.43 -7.58 3.08
CA ASN A 96 -16.19 -8.70 3.65
C ASN A 96 -15.44 -9.35 4.80
N TRP A 97 -14.14 -9.61 4.61
CA TRP A 97 -13.29 -10.16 5.66
C TRP A 97 -13.16 -9.21 6.86
N ILE A 98 -12.98 -7.92 6.61
CA ILE A 98 -12.88 -6.90 7.66
C ILE A 98 -14.17 -6.87 8.49
N ILE A 99 -15.34 -6.88 7.86
CA ILE A 99 -16.64 -6.87 8.56
C ILE A 99 -16.79 -8.10 9.44
N ASP A 100 -16.55 -9.30 8.88
CA ASP A 100 -16.64 -10.56 9.61
C ASP A 100 -15.69 -10.61 10.81
N ARG A 101 -14.45 -10.17 10.61
CA ARG A 101 -13.42 -10.11 11.65
C ARG A 101 -13.84 -9.15 12.77
N HIS A 102 -14.28 -7.95 12.42
CA HIS A 102 -14.64 -6.95 13.42
C HIS A 102 -15.88 -7.36 14.20
N LEU A 103 -16.88 -7.94 13.56
CA LEU A 103 -18.07 -8.45 14.23
C LEU A 103 -17.69 -9.52 15.26
N LYS A 104 -16.91 -10.53 14.87
CA LYS A 104 -16.47 -11.61 15.77
C LYS A 104 -15.65 -11.08 16.95
N VAL A 105 -14.65 -10.23 16.69
CA VAL A 105 -13.76 -9.70 17.74
C VAL A 105 -14.50 -8.76 18.69
N SER A 106 -15.42 -7.95 18.18
CA SER A 106 -16.21 -7.03 19.02
C SER A 106 -17.09 -7.80 20.00
N PHE A 107 -17.80 -8.83 19.52
CA PHE A 107 -18.60 -9.69 20.39
C PHE A 107 -17.74 -10.48 21.39
N LEU A 108 -16.61 -11.03 20.96
CA LEU A 108 -15.66 -11.71 21.85
C LEU A 108 -15.19 -10.79 22.99
N GLY A 109 -14.90 -9.52 22.66
CA GLY A 109 -14.42 -8.51 23.60
C GLY A 109 -15.42 -8.15 24.69
N VAL A 110 -16.68 -7.92 24.31
CA VAL A 110 -17.72 -7.44 25.24
C VAL A 110 -18.42 -8.56 26.01
N ASP A 111 -18.38 -9.79 25.49
CA ASP A 111 -19.04 -10.95 26.08
C ASP A 111 -18.05 -11.81 26.87
N ILE A 112 -17.27 -12.64 26.16
CA ILE A 112 -16.38 -13.63 26.78
C ILE A 112 -15.24 -12.96 27.56
N LEU A 113 -14.57 -11.97 26.95
CA LEU A 113 -13.40 -11.32 27.55
C LEU A 113 -13.74 -10.26 28.61
N ASN A 114 -15.02 -9.87 28.72
CA ASN A 114 -15.50 -9.00 29.79
C ASN A 114 -15.80 -9.77 31.10
N SER A 115 -15.39 -11.03 31.16
CA SER A 115 -15.42 -11.85 32.37
C SER A 115 -14.23 -11.55 33.29
N ASP A 116 -14.15 -12.26 34.42
CA ASP A 116 -13.04 -12.10 35.36
C ASP A 116 -11.68 -12.29 34.67
N PRO A 117 -10.72 -11.38 34.92
CA PRO A 117 -9.40 -11.48 34.33
C PRO A 117 -8.66 -12.71 34.86
N PRO A 118 -7.62 -13.18 34.13
CA PRO A 118 -6.76 -14.24 34.64
C PRO A 118 -6.18 -13.88 36.02
N PRO A 119 -5.93 -14.87 36.88
CA PRO A 119 -5.42 -14.61 38.22
C PRO A 119 -4.07 -13.89 38.15
N LEU A 120 -3.87 -12.92 39.04
CA LEU A 120 -2.61 -12.21 39.17
C LEU A 120 -1.56 -13.15 39.77
N ILE A 121 -0.52 -13.44 38.99
CA ILE A 121 0.61 -14.26 39.39
C ILE A 121 1.88 -13.45 39.15
N LYS A 122 2.89 -13.65 40.01
CA LYS A 122 4.22 -13.11 39.79
C LYS A 122 4.75 -13.60 38.45
N ASP A 123 5.19 -12.70 37.59
CA ASP A 123 5.82 -13.08 36.33
C ASP A 123 7.22 -13.70 36.57
N ASN A 124 7.82 -14.25 35.50
CA ASN A 124 9.11 -14.95 35.59
C ASN A 124 10.27 -14.04 36.06
N TYR A 125 10.13 -12.73 35.96
CA TYR A 125 11.17 -11.76 36.30
C TYR A 125 10.80 -10.91 37.52
N PHE A 126 9.81 -11.32 38.32
CA PHE A 126 9.22 -10.50 39.39
C PHE A 126 10.23 -9.97 40.42
N ASP A 127 11.26 -10.76 40.77
CA ASP A 127 12.30 -10.37 41.74
C ASP A 127 13.60 -9.86 41.06
N GLU A 128 13.65 -9.82 39.72
CA GLU A 128 14.83 -9.40 38.95
C GLU A 128 14.79 -7.93 38.55
N THR A 129 15.91 -7.22 38.70
CA THR A 129 16.03 -5.79 38.34
C THR A 129 16.68 -5.55 36.97
N ASP A 130 17.51 -6.48 36.47
CA ASP A 130 18.18 -6.40 35.15
C ASP A 130 17.68 -7.52 34.22
N ILE A 131 16.48 -7.32 33.67
CA ILE A 131 15.78 -8.30 32.83
C ILE A 131 16.52 -8.47 31.49
N LYS A 132 16.97 -9.71 31.20
CA LYS A 132 17.56 -10.07 29.91
C LYS A 132 16.71 -11.13 29.22
N LEU A 133 15.91 -10.67 28.27
CA LEU A 133 15.12 -11.58 27.45
C LEU A 133 16.03 -12.52 26.64
N PRO A 134 15.66 -13.81 26.54
CA PRO A 134 16.40 -14.77 25.72
C PRO A 134 16.23 -14.46 24.23
N TYR A 135 17.27 -14.77 23.46
CA TYR A 135 17.26 -14.66 22.00
C TYR A 135 17.45 -16.05 21.39
N THR A 136 16.72 -16.35 20.32
CA THR A 136 17.01 -17.53 19.49
C THR A 136 18.34 -17.33 18.76
N GLU A 137 19.02 -18.41 18.36
CA GLU A 137 20.34 -18.34 17.73
C GLU A 137 20.39 -17.39 16.53
N ALA A 138 19.37 -17.42 15.67
CA ALA A 138 19.24 -16.51 14.52
C ALA A 138 19.06 -15.04 14.93
N ALA A 139 18.41 -14.77 16.08
CA ALA A 139 18.13 -13.43 16.55
C ALA A 139 19.28 -12.82 17.39
N VAL A 140 20.26 -13.62 17.83
CA VAL A 140 21.38 -13.14 18.66
C VAL A 140 22.15 -12.02 17.96
N ALA A 141 22.32 -12.10 16.64
CA ALA A 141 23.00 -11.07 15.84
C ALA A 141 22.30 -9.70 15.91
N HIS A 142 20.99 -9.67 16.21
CA HIS A 142 20.20 -8.45 16.34
C HIS A 142 20.19 -7.88 17.77
N LYS A 143 20.86 -8.53 18.73
CA LYS A 143 20.98 -8.03 20.10
C LYS A 143 21.98 -6.88 20.14
N VAL A 144 21.49 -5.67 19.88
CA VAL A 144 22.29 -4.43 19.91
C VAL A 144 22.21 -3.78 21.30
N LYS A 145 23.29 -3.09 21.70
CA LYS A 145 23.30 -2.31 22.95
C LYS A 145 22.28 -1.16 22.85
N THR A 146 21.61 -0.86 23.97
CA THR A 146 20.67 0.27 24.06
C THR A 146 21.33 1.56 23.59
N TYR A 147 20.73 2.19 22.58
CA TYR A 147 21.22 3.45 22.05
C TYR A 147 21.03 4.56 23.09
N ARG A 148 22.12 5.19 23.51
CA ARG A 148 22.12 6.27 24.53
C ARG A 148 22.12 7.68 23.93
N GLY A 149 21.97 7.80 22.61
CA GLY A 149 22.12 9.06 21.90
C GLY A 149 23.52 9.26 21.34
N SER A 150 23.64 10.09 20.30
CA SER A 150 24.90 10.33 19.59
C SER A 150 25.93 11.08 20.42
N VAL A 151 25.48 11.87 21.41
CA VAL A 151 26.35 12.66 22.30
C VAL A 151 26.97 11.82 23.42
N ALA A 152 26.39 10.66 23.73
CA ALA A 152 26.90 9.77 24.78
C ALA A 152 28.29 9.18 24.47
N ALA A 153 28.79 9.34 23.25
CA ALA A 153 30.15 8.97 22.85
C ALA A 153 31.22 10.02 23.23
N PHE A 154 30.81 11.22 23.67
CA PHE A 154 31.70 12.35 24.00
C PHE A 154 31.76 12.67 25.51
N GLN A 155 31.17 11.82 26.35
CA GLN A 155 31.22 11.87 27.82
C GLN A 155 32.14 10.77 28.34
#